data_AF-K0VG67-F1
#
_entry.id   AF-K0VG67-F1
#
_cell.length_a   1.000
_cell.length_b   1.000
_cell.length_c   1.000
_cell.angle_alpha   90.00
_cell.angle_beta   90.00
_cell.angle_gamma   90.00
#
_symmetry.space_group_name_H-M   'P 1'
#
loop_
_entity.id
_entity.type
_entity.pdbx_description
1 polymer ?
#
loop_
_entity_poly.entity_id
_entity_poly.type
_entity_poly.pdbx_seq_one_letter_code
_entity_poly.pdbx_strand_id
1 'polypeptide(L)'
;EYKLGRNNVVISDEDGIESIGGIMGGEHSGCDENTIDVLIESALWDPMNIAKSGRSLGIITDARYRFERGVDPEYMVPGLERTTELVLELCGGTAARAEVVGYKGYEPKIVEFPFSEVKRLTGLEIPVEEMKQILSRLGFTVGAGDIGSCSVAVPSWRPDVDGKADLVEEVMRIHGVDNIKPAPLEGHAAVNGRILTTLQIRTRAAKRALASRGMLEAVTWSFIPEDQAKLFGGGSAALKLANPIAAEMSDMRPSLLPGLLTAAQRNADKGYGDVAIFEVSGTYENDRPEGQRRVAGGIRRGSASLSGAGRMWSNAAKGGGKPVDVFDAKADALAVIEACGLPMANIQIEQGGPEWYHPGRSGTIKMGPKVVLGYFGEFHPLTLEALDVSGALCGFEVYVDAMPEAKRKATRTKPALEL
;
A
#
# COMPACT_ATOMS: atom_id res chain seq x y z
N GLU A 1 24.26 -25.08 -8.70
CA GLU A 1 24.17 -25.71 -7.36
C GLU A 1 23.23 -24.91 -6.47
N TYR A 2 22.27 -25.56 -5.80
CA TYR A 2 21.27 -24.91 -4.94
C TYR A 2 21.43 -25.37 -3.49
N LYS A 3 21.36 -24.44 -2.54
CA LYS A 3 21.41 -24.77 -1.11
C LYS A 3 20.00 -25.03 -0.58
N LEU A 4 19.71 -26.29 -0.28
CA LEU A 4 18.41 -26.72 0.24
C LEU A 4 18.32 -26.55 1.75
N GLY A 5 17.15 -26.15 2.24
CA GLY A 5 16.79 -26.07 3.65
C GLY A 5 15.80 -27.15 4.06
N ARG A 6 15.53 -27.26 5.37
CA ARG A 6 14.63 -28.29 5.96
C ARG A 6 13.21 -28.30 5.42
N ASN A 7 12.77 -27.21 4.79
CA ASN A 7 11.42 -27.06 4.27
C ASN A 7 11.33 -27.38 2.77
N ASN A 8 12.44 -27.65 2.09
CA ASN A 8 12.42 -28.05 0.69
C ASN A 8 12.13 -29.54 0.61
N VAL A 9 11.02 -29.89 -0.05
CA VAL A 9 10.71 -31.28 -0.37
C VAL A 9 11.57 -31.68 -1.56
N VAL A 10 12.21 -32.83 -1.44
CA VAL A 10 13.13 -33.40 -2.43
C VAL A 10 12.72 -34.82 -2.76
N ILE A 11 13.16 -35.26 -3.93
CA ILE A 11 13.16 -36.66 -4.32
C ILE A 11 14.58 -37.16 -4.16
N SER A 12 14.74 -38.32 -3.56
CA SER A 12 16.04 -38.87 -3.19
C SER A 12 15.99 -40.39 -3.19
N ASP A 13 17.13 -41.00 -3.47
CA ASP A 13 17.37 -42.43 -3.30
C ASP A 13 18.46 -42.69 -2.23
N GLU A 14 19.12 -43.84 -2.28
CA GLU A 14 20.21 -44.20 -1.36
C GLU A 14 21.51 -43.42 -1.64
N ASP A 15 21.71 -42.93 -2.86
CA ASP A 15 22.93 -42.26 -3.33
C ASP A 15 22.83 -40.73 -3.21
N GLY A 16 21.62 -40.15 -3.19
CA GLY A 16 21.46 -38.73 -2.92
C GLY A 16 20.14 -38.11 -3.29
N ILE A 17 20.17 -36.80 -3.53
CA ILE A 17 19.00 -36.00 -3.90
C ILE A 17 18.92 -35.93 -5.42
N GLU A 18 17.86 -36.48 -5.98
CA GLU A 18 17.58 -36.53 -7.41
C GLU A 18 16.99 -35.24 -7.94
N SER A 19 16.06 -34.63 -7.21
CA SER A 19 15.34 -33.45 -7.68
C SER A 19 14.72 -32.63 -6.56
N ILE A 20 14.37 -31.40 -6.87
CA ILE A 20 13.50 -30.57 -6.04
C ILE A 20 12.06 -30.89 -6.46
N GLY A 21 11.32 -31.56 -5.58
CA GLY A 21 10.01 -32.13 -5.88
C GLY A 21 9.06 -31.11 -6.50
N GLY A 22 8.50 -31.45 -7.67
CA GLY A 22 7.56 -30.61 -8.41
C GLY A 22 8.13 -29.29 -8.95
N ILE A 23 9.45 -29.06 -8.90
CA ILE A 23 10.06 -27.79 -9.31
C ILE A 23 11.10 -27.99 -10.42
N MET A 24 12.14 -28.78 -10.17
CA MET A 24 13.28 -28.91 -11.07
C MET A 24 14.06 -30.21 -10.80
N GLY A 25 14.38 -30.94 -11.89
CA GLY A 25 15.25 -32.12 -11.86
C GLY A 25 16.71 -31.77 -11.55
N GLY A 26 17.44 -32.72 -10.99
CA GLY A 26 18.89 -32.65 -10.87
C GLY A 26 19.58 -32.90 -12.20
N GLU A 27 20.82 -32.42 -12.33
CA GLU A 27 21.61 -32.60 -13.56
C GLU A 27 22.01 -34.07 -13.74
N HIS A 28 22.46 -34.74 -12.67
CA HIS A 28 22.94 -36.13 -12.72
C HIS A 28 21.83 -37.17 -12.96
N SER A 29 20.59 -36.84 -12.63
CA SER A 29 19.41 -37.72 -12.74
C SER A 29 18.55 -37.42 -13.97
N GLY A 30 18.96 -36.42 -14.77
CA GLY A 30 18.30 -36.06 -16.02
C GLY A 30 18.61 -37.06 -17.13
N CYS A 31 17.69 -37.18 -18.09
CA CYS A 31 17.93 -37.98 -19.29
C CYS A 31 18.89 -37.26 -20.25
N ASP A 32 19.77 -38.03 -20.89
CA ASP A 32 20.73 -37.61 -21.91
C ASP A 32 20.62 -38.48 -23.18
N GLU A 33 21.50 -38.27 -24.16
CA GLU A 33 21.54 -39.08 -25.38
C GLU A 33 21.87 -40.57 -25.18
N ASN A 34 22.37 -40.96 -24.01
CA ASN A 34 22.77 -42.33 -23.67
C ASN A 34 21.69 -43.06 -22.86
N THR A 35 20.61 -42.37 -22.48
CA THR A 35 19.55 -42.91 -21.64
C THR A 35 18.75 -43.97 -22.40
N ILE A 36 18.67 -45.18 -21.83
CA ILE A 36 17.95 -46.32 -22.41
C ILE A 36 16.74 -46.76 -21.59
N ASP A 37 16.76 -46.49 -20.28
CA ASP A 37 15.70 -46.80 -19.33
C ASP A 37 15.27 -45.50 -18.66
N VAL A 38 13.95 -45.27 -18.55
CA VAL A 38 13.39 -44.05 -17.95
C VAL A 38 12.40 -44.39 -16.85
N LEU A 39 12.45 -43.63 -15.76
CA LEU A 39 11.44 -43.64 -14.71
C LEU A 39 10.50 -42.44 -14.92
N ILE A 40 9.21 -42.71 -15.14
CA ILE A 40 8.21 -41.65 -15.31
C ILE A 40 7.55 -41.38 -13.96
N GLU A 41 7.71 -40.15 -13.48
CA GLU A 41 7.07 -39.68 -12.26
C GLU A 41 5.78 -38.89 -12.57
N SER A 42 4.71 -39.20 -11.86
CA SER A 42 3.52 -38.35 -11.75
C SER A 42 3.11 -38.26 -10.28
N ALA A 43 3.24 -37.08 -9.70
CA ALA A 43 3.09 -36.87 -8.27
C ALA A 43 2.22 -35.63 -7.95
N LEU A 44 1.65 -35.63 -6.74
CA LEU A 44 0.92 -34.50 -6.18
C LEU A 44 1.76 -33.86 -5.09
N TRP A 45 1.89 -32.53 -5.15
CA TRP A 45 2.69 -31.74 -4.22
C TRP A 45 1.81 -30.76 -3.46
N ASP A 46 2.18 -30.46 -2.21
CA ASP A 46 1.56 -29.37 -1.46
C ASP A 46 1.83 -28.02 -2.15
N PRO A 47 0.81 -27.30 -2.64
CA PRO A 47 1.00 -26.06 -3.39
C PRO A 47 1.76 -25.00 -2.59
N MET A 48 1.56 -24.96 -1.28
CA MET A 48 2.22 -24.01 -0.39
C MET A 48 3.71 -24.31 -0.24
N ASN A 49 4.10 -25.58 -0.16
CA ASN A 49 5.49 -26.00 -0.16
C ASN A 49 6.18 -25.61 -1.46
N ILE A 50 5.58 -25.92 -2.61
CA ILE A 50 6.11 -25.55 -3.93
C ILE A 50 6.32 -24.04 -4.04
N ALA A 51 5.32 -23.25 -3.64
CA ALA A 51 5.40 -21.79 -3.68
C ALA A 51 6.52 -21.23 -2.80
N LYS A 52 6.70 -21.79 -1.59
CA LYS A 52 7.75 -21.36 -0.64
C LYS A 52 9.14 -21.79 -1.13
N SER A 53 9.29 -23.05 -1.54
CA SER A 53 10.54 -23.62 -2.05
C SER A 53 11.01 -22.85 -3.28
N GLY A 54 10.15 -22.68 -4.29
CA GLY A 54 10.47 -21.95 -5.50
C GLY A 54 10.85 -20.48 -5.26
N ARG A 55 10.15 -19.76 -4.38
CA ARG A 55 10.50 -18.39 -3.99
C ARG A 55 11.84 -18.32 -3.25
N SER A 56 12.08 -19.23 -2.31
CA SER A 56 13.32 -19.25 -1.53
C SER A 56 14.56 -19.54 -2.38
N LEU A 57 14.40 -20.35 -3.43
CA LEU A 57 15.49 -20.76 -4.32
C LEU A 57 15.60 -19.87 -5.58
N GLY A 58 14.63 -18.98 -5.81
CA GLY A 58 14.59 -18.12 -7.00
C GLY A 58 14.33 -18.86 -8.31
N ILE A 59 13.81 -20.10 -8.26
CA ILE A 59 13.61 -20.96 -9.43
C ILE A 59 12.22 -20.74 -10.01
N ILE A 60 12.11 -20.48 -11.31
CA ILE A 60 10.84 -20.30 -12.02
C ILE A 60 10.76 -21.34 -13.14
N THR A 61 9.80 -22.26 -13.03
CA THR A 61 9.56 -23.31 -14.04
C THR A 61 8.06 -23.48 -14.29
N ASP A 62 7.73 -24.08 -15.44
CA ASP A 62 6.36 -24.47 -15.79
C ASP A 62 5.73 -25.44 -14.78
N ALA A 63 6.51 -26.39 -14.28
CA ALA A 63 6.09 -27.35 -13.26
C ALA A 63 5.74 -26.62 -11.96
N ARG A 64 6.66 -25.79 -11.44
CA ARG A 64 6.43 -24.98 -10.24
C ARG A 64 5.16 -24.13 -10.38
N TYR A 65 5.00 -23.43 -11.51
CA TYR A 65 3.86 -22.55 -11.76
C TYR A 65 2.52 -23.27 -11.65
N ARG A 66 2.44 -24.51 -12.17
CA ARG A 66 1.26 -25.36 -12.12
C ARG A 66 1.01 -25.88 -10.72
N PHE A 67 2.01 -26.51 -10.09
CA PHE A 67 1.84 -27.09 -8.76
C PHE A 67 1.57 -26.06 -7.66
N GLU A 68 2.14 -24.85 -7.73
CA GLU A 68 1.87 -23.80 -6.73
C GLU A 68 0.43 -23.25 -6.78
N ARG A 69 -0.31 -23.51 -7.88
CA ARG A 69 -1.72 -23.15 -8.06
C ARG A 69 -2.69 -24.30 -7.78
N GLY A 70 -2.16 -25.49 -7.51
CA GLY A 70 -2.93 -26.72 -7.47
C GLY A 70 -3.08 -27.34 -8.85
N VAL A 71 -2.91 -28.65 -8.92
CA VAL A 71 -3.19 -29.47 -10.10
C VAL A 71 -4.35 -30.40 -9.77
N ASP A 72 -5.03 -30.89 -10.81
CA ASP A 72 -6.12 -31.84 -10.64
C ASP A 72 -5.59 -33.17 -10.06
N PRO A 73 -5.98 -33.57 -8.83
CA PRO A 73 -5.54 -34.81 -8.24
C PRO A 73 -6.00 -36.05 -9.00
N GLU A 74 -7.19 -36.01 -9.62
CA GLU A 74 -7.73 -37.15 -10.39
C GLU A 74 -7.01 -37.34 -11.72
N TYR A 75 -6.28 -36.33 -12.21
CA TYR A 75 -5.48 -36.44 -13.43
C TYR A 75 -4.08 -37.02 -13.20
N MET A 76 -3.65 -37.26 -11.95
CA MET A 76 -2.31 -37.79 -11.64
C MET A 76 -2.05 -39.15 -12.32
N VAL A 77 -2.96 -40.12 -12.15
CA VAL A 77 -2.82 -41.46 -12.74
C VAL A 77 -3.07 -41.45 -14.26
N PRO A 78 -4.14 -40.84 -14.79
CA PRO A 78 -4.32 -40.70 -16.24
C PRO A 78 -3.15 -40.00 -16.94
N GLY A 79 -2.54 -39.00 -16.28
CA GLY A 79 -1.36 -38.30 -16.78
C GLY A 79 -0.14 -39.20 -16.88
N LEU A 80 0.07 -40.09 -15.89
CA LEU A 80 1.14 -41.09 -15.93
C LEU A 80 0.97 -42.07 -17.10
N GLU A 81 -0.23 -42.64 -17.23
CA GLU A 81 -0.55 -43.59 -18.30
C GLU A 81 -0.40 -42.91 -19.67
N ARG A 82 -0.92 -41.69 -19.83
CA ARG A 82 -0.81 -40.95 -21.09
C ARG A 82 0.64 -40.61 -21.44
N THR A 83 1.46 -40.26 -20.45
CA THR A 83 2.89 -40.01 -20.67
C THR A 83 3.60 -41.29 -21.08
N THR A 84 3.27 -42.42 -20.45
CA THR A 84 3.82 -43.74 -20.79
C THR A 84 3.47 -44.15 -22.22
N GLU A 85 2.21 -43.97 -22.64
CA GLU A 85 1.78 -44.19 -24.02
C GLU A 85 2.60 -43.38 -25.03
N LEU A 86 2.81 -42.09 -24.74
CA LEU A 86 3.60 -41.21 -25.61
C LEU A 86 5.06 -41.64 -25.70
N VAL A 87 5.66 -42.09 -24.59
CA VAL A 87 7.03 -42.63 -24.60
C VAL A 87 7.11 -43.88 -25.47
N LEU A 88 6.16 -44.81 -25.34
CA LEU A 88 6.13 -46.03 -26.16
C LEU A 88 5.93 -45.72 -27.65
N GLU A 89 5.04 -44.77 -27.98
CA GLU A 89 4.74 -44.37 -29.35
C GLU A 89 5.95 -43.71 -30.03
N LEU A 90 6.65 -42.83 -29.31
CA LEU A 90 7.71 -41.99 -29.88
C LEU A 90 9.10 -42.60 -29.77
N CYS A 91 9.37 -43.32 -28.68
CA CYS A 91 10.71 -43.84 -28.34
C CYS A 91 10.77 -45.37 -28.36
N GLY A 92 9.63 -46.06 -28.33
CA GLY A 92 9.57 -47.52 -28.18
C GLY A 92 9.79 -47.97 -26.74
N GLY A 93 10.32 -49.19 -26.57
CA GLY A 93 10.59 -49.78 -25.25
C GLY A 93 9.48 -50.71 -24.74
N THR A 94 9.52 -51.03 -23.45
CA THR A 94 8.53 -51.90 -22.79
C THR A 94 8.16 -51.29 -21.46
N ALA A 95 6.88 -50.96 -21.27
CA ALA A 95 6.41 -50.37 -20.03
C ALA A 95 6.32 -51.41 -18.89
N ALA A 96 6.81 -51.02 -17.72
CA ALA A 96 6.52 -51.73 -16.48
C ALA A 96 5.10 -51.41 -15.99
N ARG A 97 4.62 -52.19 -15.02
CA ARG A 97 3.34 -51.90 -14.36
C ARG A 97 3.46 -50.62 -13.53
N ALA A 98 2.51 -49.70 -13.67
CA ALA A 98 2.43 -48.51 -12.83
C ALA A 98 2.26 -48.89 -11.35
N GLU A 99 3.03 -48.24 -10.49
CA GLU A 99 2.93 -48.35 -9.04
C GLU A 99 2.43 -47.02 -8.46
N VAL A 100 1.28 -47.05 -7.80
CA VAL A 100 0.67 -45.85 -7.19
C VAL A 100 0.68 -46.02 -5.68
N VAL A 101 1.35 -45.11 -4.99
CA VAL A 101 1.50 -45.13 -3.53
C VAL A 101 0.86 -43.88 -2.92
N GLY A 102 0.10 -44.05 -1.85
CA GLY A 102 -0.41 -42.95 -1.02
C GLY A 102 -1.64 -42.20 -1.57
N TYR A 103 -1.98 -42.33 -2.85
CA TYR A 103 -3.19 -41.72 -3.41
C TYR A 103 -4.46 -42.46 -2.98
N LYS A 104 -5.43 -41.72 -2.42
CA LYS A 104 -6.70 -42.28 -1.92
C LYS A 104 -7.92 -41.98 -2.80
N GLY A 105 -7.72 -41.29 -3.92
CA GLY A 105 -8.81 -40.71 -4.70
C GLY A 105 -9.21 -39.34 -4.18
N TYR A 106 -9.79 -38.53 -5.05
CA TYR A 106 -10.40 -37.27 -4.69
C TYR A 106 -11.77 -37.50 -4.05
N GLU A 107 -11.98 -36.89 -2.89
CA GLU A 107 -13.29 -36.81 -2.24
C GLU A 107 -13.93 -35.46 -2.58
N PRO A 108 -15.01 -35.43 -3.39
CA PRO A 108 -15.64 -34.18 -3.79
C PRO A 108 -16.18 -33.42 -2.59
N LYS A 109 -15.86 -32.13 -2.54
CA LYS A 109 -16.54 -31.22 -1.62
C LYS A 109 -17.98 -31.05 -2.08
N ILE A 110 -18.93 -31.28 -1.16
CA ILE A 110 -20.34 -31.06 -1.42
C ILE A 110 -20.74 -29.72 -0.79
N VAL A 111 -21.25 -28.81 -1.62
CA VAL A 111 -21.76 -27.51 -1.22
C VAL A 111 -23.28 -27.52 -1.36
N GLU A 112 -23.98 -27.30 -0.26
CA GLU A 112 -25.42 -27.00 -0.30
C GLU A 112 -25.61 -25.60 -0.88
N PHE A 113 -26.31 -25.49 -2.00
CA PHE A 113 -26.46 -24.26 -2.77
C PHE A 113 -27.92 -23.79 -2.82
N PRO A 114 -28.31 -22.81 -1.99
CA PRO A 114 -29.62 -22.17 -2.09
C PRO A 114 -29.65 -21.21 -3.29
N PHE A 115 -30.61 -21.37 -4.20
CA PHE A 115 -30.70 -20.52 -5.39
C PHE A 115 -30.96 -19.04 -5.06
N SER A 116 -31.53 -18.77 -3.88
CA SER A 116 -31.73 -17.42 -3.37
C SER A 116 -30.42 -16.63 -3.17
N GLU A 117 -29.30 -17.31 -2.99
CA GLU A 117 -27.99 -16.68 -2.80
C GLU A 117 -27.54 -15.90 -4.03
N VAL A 118 -27.90 -16.36 -5.25
CA VAL A 118 -27.58 -15.65 -6.49
C VAL A 118 -28.21 -14.26 -6.47
N LYS A 119 -29.52 -14.18 -6.22
CA LYS A 119 -30.22 -12.90 -6.12
C LYS A 119 -29.71 -12.07 -4.95
N ARG A 120 -29.46 -12.69 -3.79
CA ARG A 120 -29.02 -11.99 -2.58
C ARG A 120 -27.65 -11.31 -2.76
N LEU A 121 -26.71 -11.98 -3.42
CA LEU A 121 -25.34 -11.49 -3.58
C LEU A 121 -25.14 -10.61 -4.83
N THR A 122 -25.87 -10.89 -5.91
CA THR A 122 -25.64 -10.23 -7.21
C THR A 122 -26.81 -9.36 -7.67
N GLY A 123 -27.99 -9.52 -7.09
CA GLY A 123 -29.22 -8.90 -7.57
C GLY A 123 -29.79 -9.53 -8.85
N LEU A 124 -29.14 -10.55 -9.42
CA LEU A 124 -29.60 -11.23 -10.63
C LEU A 124 -30.77 -12.17 -10.33
N GLU A 125 -31.78 -12.12 -11.19
CA GLU A 125 -32.89 -13.08 -11.19
C GLU A 125 -32.68 -14.06 -12.34
N ILE A 126 -32.11 -15.22 -12.03
CA ILE A 126 -31.81 -16.28 -13.00
C ILE A 126 -32.76 -17.45 -12.74
N PRO A 127 -33.36 -18.08 -13.77
CA PRO A 127 -34.14 -19.31 -13.58
C PRO A 127 -33.29 -20.44 -12.98
N VAL A 128 -33.85 -21.19 -12.03
CA VAL A 128 -33.16 -22.31 -11.35
C VAL A 128 -32.55 -23.31 -12.34
N GLU A 129 -33.27 -23.65 -13.41
CA GLU A 129 -32.78 -24.60 -14.40
C GLU A 129 -31.58 -24.07 -15.19
N GLU A 130 -31.51 -22.77 -15.44
CA GLU A 130 -30.33 -22.14 -16.06
C GLU A 130 -29.13 -22.20 -15.11
N MET A 131 -29.33 -21.91 -13.82
CA MET A 131 -28.25 -22.02 -12.82
C MET A 131 -27.66 -23.43 -12.77
N LYS A 132 -28.52 -24.46 -12.73
CA LYS A 132 -28.08 -25.87 -12.74
C LYS A 132 -27.36 -26.23 -14.04
N GLN A 133 -27.86 -25.79 -15.19
CA GLN A 133 -27.23 -26.04 -16.48
C GLN A 133 -25.84 -25.42 -16.57
N ILE A 134 -25.66 -24.19 -16.07
CA ILE A 134 -24.36 -23.52 -16.01
C ILE A 134 -23.37 -24.36 -15.19
N LEU A 135 -23.75 -24.72 -13.96
CA LEU A 135 -22.89 -25.52 -13.07
C LEU A 135 -22.55 -26.89 -13.69
N SER A 136 -23.54 -27.60 -14.25
CA SER A 136 -23.29 -28.88 -14.93
C SER A 136 -22.34 -28.74 -16.13
N ARG A 137 -22.46 -27.68 -16.94
CA ARG A 137 -21.55 -27.43 -18.08
C ARG A 137 -20.12 -27.09 -17.66
N LEU A 138 -19.95 -26.55 -16.47
CA LEU A 138 -18.64 -26.30 -15.86
C LEU A 138 -18.04 -27.56 -15.20
N GLY A 139 -18.78 -28.67 -15.19
CA GLY A 139 -18.35 -29.96 -14.67
C GLY A 139 -18.69 -30.20 -13.20
N PHE A 140 -19.48 -29.33 -12.56
CA PHE A 140 -20.03 -29.62 -11.24
C PHE A 140 -21.11 -30.70 -11.35
N THR A 141 -21.14 -31.62 -10.38
CA THR A 141 -22.23 -32.58 -10.29
C THR A 141 -23.35 -31.98 -9.44
N VAL A 142 -24.47 -31.65 -10.07
CA VAL A 142 -25.64 -31.07 -9.40
C VAL A 142 -26.58 -32.19 -8.95
N GLY A 143 -26.66 -32.40 -7.64
CA GLY A 143 -27.51 -33.39 -7.01
C GLY A 143 -28.92 -32.88 -6.68
N ALA A 144 -29.71 -33.76 -6.07
CA ALA A 144 -30.99 -33.38 -5.50
C ALA A 144 -30.80 -32.45 -4.28
N GLY A 145 -31.83 -31.68 -3.95
CA GLY A 145 -31.90 -30.85 -2.76
C GLY A 145 -33.34 -30.52 -2.41
N ASP A 146 -33.51 -29.76 -1.33
CA ASP A 146 -34.81 -29.28 -0.89
C ASP A 146 -35.40 -28.25 -1.86
N ILE A 147 -36.67 -27.88 -1.64
CA ILE A 147 -37.33 -26.84 -2.43
C ILE A 147 -36.54 -25.53 -2.30
N GLY A 148 -35.91 -25.10 -3.38
CA GLY A 148 -35.13 -23.86 -3.44
C GLY A 148 -33.62 -24.02 -3.26
N SER A 149 -33.10 -25.25 -3.17
CA SER A 149 -31.66 -25.55 -3.15
C SER A 149 -31.28 -26.80 -3.95
N CYS A 150 -29.98 -27.00 -4.15
CA CYS A 150 -29.40 -28.27 -4.58
C CYS A 150 -28.07 -28.54 -3.88
N SER A 151 -27.69 -29.81 -3.79
CA SER A 151 -26.32 -30.19 -3.48
C SER A 151 -25.45 -30.06 -4.74
N VAL A 152 -24.25 -29.51 -4.61
CA VAL A 152 -23.30 -29.35 -5.72
C VAL A 152 -21.96 -29.96 -5.31
N ALA A 153 -21.57 -31.04 -5.99
CA ALA A 153 -20.25 -31.63 -5.82
C ALA A 153 -19.24 -30.94 -6.73
N VAL A 154 -18.18 -30.42 -6.12
CA VAL A 154 -17.08 -29.71 -6.77
C VAL A 154 -16.19 -30.70 -7.51
N PRO A 155 -15.82 -30.46 -8.79
CA PRO A 155 -14.89 -31.32 -9.51
C PRO A 155 -13.45 -31.14 -9.01
N SER A 156 -12.63 -32.17 -9.18
CA SER A 156 -11.25 -32.25 -8.66
C SER A 156 -10.32 -31.15 -9.17
N TRP A 157 -10.53 -30.66 -10.40
CA TRP A 157 -9.75 -29.56 -10.99
C TRP A 157 -10.19 -28.16 -10.55
N ARG A 158 -11.13 -28.03 -9.60
CA ARG A 158 -11.61 -26.75 -9.05
C ARG A 158 -11.31 -26.60 -7.55
N PRO A 159 -10.01 -26.59 -7.16
CA PRO A 159 -9.62 -26.42 -5.76
C PRO A 159 -9.95 -25.03 -5.19
N ASP A 160 -10.32 -24.08 -6.05
CA ASP A 160 -10.72 -22.72 -5.71
C ASP A 160 -12.16 -22.61 -5.15
N VAL A 161 -13.00 -23.62 -5.33
CA VAL A 161 -14.42 -23.58 -4.93
C VAL A 161 -14.60 -24.17 -3.53
N ASP A 162 -14.93 -23.31 -2.56
CA ASP A 162 -15.05 -23.66 -1.16
C ASP A 162 -16.49 -23.47 -0.63
N GLY A 163 -17.32 -22.64 -1.24
CA GLY A 163 -18.64 -22.34 -0.71
C GLY A 163 -19.65 -21.80 -1.70
N LYS A 164 -20.80 -21.41 -1.15
CA LYS A 164 -21.96 -20.92 -1.90
C LYS A 164 -21.61 -19.69 -2.74
N ALA A 165 -20.77 -18.80 -2.21
CA ALA A 165 -20.38 -17.57 -2.91
C ALA A 165 -19.61 -17.87 -4.20
N ASP A 166 -18.74 -18.88 -4.19
CA ASP A 166 -17.96 -19.29 -5.36
C ASP A 166 -18.89 -19.89 -6.44
N LEU A 167 -19.91 -20.66 -6.02
CA LEU A 167 -20.95 -21.13 -6.95
C LEU A 167 -21.81 -19.98 -7.51
N VAL A 168 -22.12 -18.97 -6.69
CA VAL A 168 -22.78 -17.75 -7.18
C VAL A 168 -21.89 -17.04 -8.20
N GLU A 169 -20.59 -16.93 -7.95
CA GLU A 169 -19.64 -16.34 -8.90
C GLU A 169 -19.64 -17.12 -10.22
N GLU A 170 -19.60 -18.44 -10.19
CA GLU A 170 -19.63 -19.26 -11.40
C GLU A 170 -20.91 -19.07 -12.22
N VAL A 171 -22.07 -19.03 -11.54
CA VAL A 171 -23.36 -18.74 -12.18
C VAL A 171 -23.36 -17.34 -12.78
N MET A 172 -22.95 -16.33 -12.00
CA MET A 172 -22.91 -14.93 -12.41
C MET A 172 -21.95 -14.71 -13.58
N ARG A 173 -20.75 -15.31 -13.54
CA ARG A 173 -19.69 -15.15 -14.54
C ARG A 173 -20.12 -15.69 -15.90
N ILE A 174 -20.81 -16.83 -15.93
CA ILE A 174 -21.31 -17.43 -17.17
C ILE A 174 -22.59 -16.76 -17.66
N HIS A 175 -23.49 -16.37 -16.74
CA HIS A 175 -24.69 -15.62 -17.12
C HIS A 175 -24.35 -14.23 -17.67
N GLY A 176 -23.34 -13.58 -17.11
CA GLY A 176 -22.80 -12.29 -17.55
C GLY A 176 -22.85 -11.26 -16.44
N VAL A 177 -21.67 -10.74 -16.06
CA VAL A 177 -21.53 -9.64 -15.09
C VAL A 177 -22.24 -8.38 -15.57
N ASP A 178 -22.28 -8.16 -16.89
CA ASP A 178 -22.95 -7.00 -17.52
C ASP A 178 -24.47 -6.97 -17.29
N ASN A 179 -25.07 -8.10 -16.91
CA ASN A 179 -26.51 -8.16 -16.58
C ASN A 179 -26.81 -7.63 -15.16
N ILE A 180 -25.79 -7.37 -14.34
CA ILE A 180 -25.96 -6.80 -13.01
C ILE A 180 -26.35 -5.33 -13.15
N LYS A 181 -27.56 -5.00 -12.68
CA LYS A 181 -28.05 -3.62 -12.70
C LYS A 181 -27.36 -2.82 -11.59
N PRO A 182 -26.72 -1.68 -11.90
CA PRO A 182 -26.19 -0.80 -10.87
C PRO A 182 -27.31 -0.34 -9.94
N ALA A 183 -27.13 -0.56 -8.63
CA ALA A 183 -28.04 -0.07 -7.60
C ALA A 183 -27.23 0.76 -6.58
N PRO A 184 -27.71 1.95 -6.20
CA PRO A 184 -27.09 2.68 -5.11
C PRO A 184 -27.24 1.87 -3.81
N LEU A 185 -26.23 1.91 -2.96
CA LEU A 185 -26.35 1.38 -1.61
C LEU A 185 -27.44 2.14 -0.86
N GLU A 186 -28.27 1.42 -0.10
CA GLU A 186 -29.30 2.05 0.71
C GLU A 186 -28.67 2.98 1.77
N GLY A 187 -29.23 4.18 1.92
CA GLY A 187 -28.75 5.13 2.91
C GLY A 187 -29.05 4.64 4.32
N HIS A 188 -28.02 4.44 5.15
CA HIS A 188 -28.17 3.94 6.52
C HIS A 188 -28.84 4.92 7.50
N ALA A 189 -29.01 6.22 7.17
CA ALA A 189 -29.63 7.21 8.08
C ALA A 189 -30.24 8.42 7.33
N ALA A 190 -31.28 9.03 7.92
CA ALA A 190 -31.98 10.21 7.38
C ALA A 190 -31.18 11.53 7.46
N VAL A 191 -30.10 11.57 8.26
CA VAL A 191 -29.24 12.75 8.42
C VAL A 191 -27.80 12.30 8.27
N ASN A 192 -27.11 12.79 7.23
CA ASN A 192 -25.70 12.58 7.07
C ASN A 192 -24.94 13.26 8.23
N GLY A 193 -24.21 12.48 9.02
CA GLY A 193 -23.27 13.01 10.01
C GLY A 193 -22.17 13.87 9.36
N ARG A 194 -21.32 14.49 10.17
CA ARG A 194 -20.09 15.12 9.64
C ARG A 194 -19.24 14.06 8.94
N ILE A 195 -19.20 14.13 7.61
CA ILE A 195 -18.41 13.21 6.77
C ILE A 195 -16.91 13.35 7.05
N LEU A 196 -16.47 14.58 7.34
CA LEU A 196 -15.06 14.91 7.54
C LEU A 196 -14.75 15.09 9.02
N THR A 197 -13.64 14.50 9.44
CA THR A 197 -13.07 14.74 10.77
C THR A 197 -12.55 16.18 10.87
N THR A 198 -12.44 16.71 12.09
CA THR A 198 -11.85 18.03 12.35
C THR A 198 -10.46 18.16 11.74
N LEU A 199 -9.64 17.10 11.86
CA LEU A 199 -8.28 17.08 11.30
C LEU A 199 -8.28 17.17 9.78
N GLN A 200 -9.20 16.49 9.08
CA GLN A 200 -9.34 16.58 7.63
C GLN A 200 -9.80 17.98 7.18
N ILE A 201 -10.72 18.61 7.93
CA ILE A 201 -11.17 19.97 7.65
C ILE A 201 -10.00 20.95 7.80
N ARG A 202 -9.26 20.88 8.92
CA ARG A 202 -8.10 21.73 9.18
C ARG A 202 -6.98 21.51 8.17
N THR A 203 -6.70 20.27 7.79
CA THR A 203 -5.73 19.94 6.72
C THR A 203 -6.08 20.66 5.42
N ARG A 204 -7.35 20.62 4.99
CA ARG A 204 -7.80 21.33 3.78
C ARG A 204 -7.72 22.85 3.93
N ALA A 205 -8.06 23.38 5.11
CA ALA A 205 -7.98 24.80 5.39
C ALA A 205 -6.53 25.32 5.34
N ALA A 206 -5.59 24.58 5.96
CA ALA A 206 -4.17 24.88 5.92
C ALA A 206 -3.63 24.94 4.48
N LYS A 207 -3.94 23.93 3.64
CA LYS A 207 -3.55 23.92 2.23
C LYS A 207 -4.05 25.15 1.48
N ARG A 208 -5.33 25.49 1.64
CA ARG A 208 -5.92 26.68 0.98
C ARG A 208 -5.30 27.99 1.45
N ALA A 209 -5.00 28.09 2.75
CA ALA A 209 -4.38 29.28 3.33
C ALA A 209 -2.95 29.51 2.82
N LEU A 210 -2.18 28.44 2.60
CA LEU A 210 -0.83 28.57 2.05
C LEU A 210 -0.85 28.86 0.54
N ALA A 211 -1.77 28.22 -0.19
CA ALA A 211 -1.97 28.50 -1.61
C ALA A 211 -2.40 29.96 -1.86
N SER A 212 -3.32 30.52 -1.05
CA SER A 212 -3.73 31.92 -1.19
C SER A 212 -2.62 32.93 -0.88
N ARG A 213 -1.54 32.47 -0.23
CA ARG A 213 -0.34 33.26 0.08
C ARG A 213 0.77 33.10 -0.97
N GLY A 214 0.43 32.57 -2.14
CA GLY A 214 1.32 32.44 -3.28
C GLY A 214 2.33 31.30 -3.16
N MET A 215 2.11 30.34 -2.26
CA MET A 215 2.94 29.15 -2.13
C MET A 215 2.40 28.03 -3.03
N LEU A 216 3.30 27.22 -3.59
CA LEU A 216 2.97 26.05 -4.40
C LEU A 216 2.98 24.79 -3.55
N GLU A 217 1.96 23.93 -3.71
CA GLU A 217 1.93 22.66 -2.99
C GLU A 217 2.97 21.70 -3.58
N ALA A 218 3.82 21.16 -2.72
CA ALA A 218 4.77 20.11 -3.00
C ALA A 218 4.32 18.80 -2.32
N VAL A 219 4.73 17.67 -2.89
CA VAL A 219 4.57 16.34 -2.30
C VAL A 219 5.94 15.69 -2.30
N THR A 220 6.54 15.58 -1.13
CA THR A 220 7.88 14.99 -0.95
C THR A 220 7.79 13.57 -0.41
N TRP A 221 8.86 12.80 -0.56
CA TRP A 221 8.91 11.43 -0.04
C TRP A 221 8.80 11.41 1.48
N SER A 222 8.07 10.41 2.02
CA SER A 222 7.94 10.20 3.46
C SER A 222 9.19 9.58 4.08
N PHE A 223 10.02 8.91 3.27
CA PHE A 223 11.31 8.37 3.66
C PHE A 223 12.44 9.15 2.99
N ILE A 224 13.49 9.43 3.75
CA ILE A 224 14.60 10.32 3.39
C ILE A 224 15.92 9.64 3.79
N PRO A 225 17.06 10.18 3.32
CA PRO A 225 18.37 9.75 3.80
C PRO A 225 18.52 9.86 5.33
N GLU A 226 19.23 8.91 5.93
CA GLU A 226 19.42 8.81 7.39
C GLU A 226 20.10 10.07 7.97
N ASP A 227 21.09 10.62 7.26
CA ASP A 227 21.79 11.84 7.63
C ASP A 227 20.84 13.05 7.65
N GLN A 228 19.97 13.19 6.64
CA GLN A 228 18.93 14.22 6.61
C GLN A 228 17.91 14.04 7.73
N ALA A 229 17.51 12.80 8.05
CA ALA A 229 16.61 12.55 9.17
C ALA A 229 17.24 13.00 10.49
N LYS A 230 18.52 12.70 10.74
CA LYS A 230 19.24 13.09 11.95
C LYS A 230 19.32 14.61 12.14
N LEU A 231 19.51 15.37 11.06
CA LEU A 231 19.53 16.84 11.09
C LEU A 231 18.22 17.45 11.61
N PHE A 232 17.10 16.74 11.50
CA PHE A 232 15.78 17.19 11.91
C PHE A 232 15.20 16.38 13.08
N GLY A 233 16.06 15.82 13.93
CA GLY A 233 15.67 15.11 15.15
C GLY A 233 15.19 13.67 14.96
N GLY A 234 15.45 13.08 13.80
CA GLY A 234 15.15 11.68 13.46
C GLY A 234 16.37 10.76 13.54
N GLY A 235 16.37 9.69 12.73
CA GLY A 235 17.44 8.69 12.71
C GLY A 235 17.30 7.58 13.75
N SER A 236 16.12 7.43 14.36
CA SER A 236 15.82 6.31 15.27
C SER A 236 15.74 5.00 14.48
N ALA A 237 16.37 3.95 15.00
CA ALA A 237 16.31 2.60 14.40
C ALA A 237 14.88 2.08 14.23
N ALA A 238 13.93 2.52 15.09
CA ALA A 238 12.52 2.14 15.00
C ALA A 238 11.82 2.73 13.75
N LEU A 239 12.36 3.81 13.18
CA LEU A 239 11.82 4.49 12.01
C LEU A 239 12.59 4.16 10.72
N LYS A 240 13.53 3.20 10.78
CA LYS A 240 14.29 2.73 9.62
C LYS A 240 13.54 1.60 8.93
N LEU A 241 13.37 1.70 7.60
CA LEU A 241 12.74 0.68 6.78
C LEU A 241 13.60 -0.59 6.77
N ALA A 242 12.93 -1.75 6.93
CA ALA A 242 13.61 -3.05 6.89
C ALA A 242 14.08 -3.42 5.47
N ASN A 243 13.36 -2.98 4.44
CA ASN A 243 13.60 -3.29 3.04
C ASN A 243 13.44 -2.04 2.16
N PRO A 244 14.31 -1.02 2.32
CA PRO A 244 14.20 0.21 1.54
C PRO A 244 14.44 -0.06 0.06
N ILE A 245 13.72 0.65 -0.81
CA ILE A 245 13.86 0.52 -2.27
C ILE A 245 15.24 1.00 -2.77
N ALA A 246 15.86 1.94 -2.04
CA ALA A 246 17.20 2.43 -2.26
C ALA A 246 17.86 2.70 -0.91
N ALA A 247 19.18 2.49 -0.80
CA ALA A 247 19.92 2.65 0.45
C ALA A 247 19.79 4.07 1.05
N GLU A 248 19.73 5.09 0.20
CA GLU A 248 19.58 6.51 0.57
C GLU A 248 18.15 6.88 0.99
N MET A 249 17.20 5.96 0.97
CA MET A 249 15.79 6.21 1.27
C MET A 249 15.32 5.27 2.39
N SER A 250 16.05 5.29 3.50
CA SER A 250 15.91 4.32 4.58
C SER A 250 15.08 4.80 5.76
N ASP A 251 14.98 6.11 6.02
CA ASP A 251 14.47 6.61 7.30
C ASP A 251 13.18 7.41 7.13
N MET A 252 12.16 7.13 7.95
CA MET A 252 10.93 7.93 7.95
C MET A 252 11.21 9.36 8.42
N ARG A 253 10.66 10.35 7.72
CA ARG A 253 10.94 11.76 7.97
C ARG A 253 10.35 12.24 9.32
N PRO A 254 11.17 12.87 10.18
CA PRO A 254 10.69 13.50 11.42
C PRO A 254 10.05 14.88 11.16
N SER A 255 10.37 15.49 10.02
CA SER A 255 9.98 16.84 9.61
C SER A 255 9.69 16.86 8.10
N LEU A 256 8.86 17.80 7.64
CA LEU A 256 8.64 18.10 6.22
C LEU A 256 9.78 18.95 5.62
N LEU A 257 10.53 19.65 6.47
CA LEU A 257 11.55 20.62 6.07
C LEU A 257 12.71 20.03 5.25
N PRO A 258 13.30 18.85 5.55
CA PRO A 258 14.38 18.31 4.71
C PRO A 258 13.95 18.10 3.26
N GLY A 259 12.76 17.52 3.05
CA GLY A 259 12.19 17.32 1.71
C GLY A 259 11.88 18.64 1.01
N LEU A 260 11.33 19.62 1.74
CA LEU A 260 11.03 20.94 1.18
C LEU A 260 12.30 21.74 0.85
N LEU A 261 13.35 21.66 1.68
CA LEU A 261 14.63 22.37 1.47
C LEU A 261 15.33 21.85 0.22
N THR A 262 15.45 20.52 0.11
CA THR A 262 16.05 19.87 -1.05
C THR A 262 15.22 20.12 -2.32
N ALA A 263 13.89 20.15 -2.22
CA ALA A 263 13.03 20.54 -3.34
C ALA A 263 13.24 22.00 -3.77
N ALA A 264 13.41 22.93 -2.82
CA ALA A 264 13.70 24.34 -3.12
C ALA A 264 15.07 24.49 -3.80
N GLN A 265 16.09 23.77 -3.34
CA GLN A 265 17.41 23.76 -3.97
C GLN A 265 17.37 23.17 -5.38
N ARG A 266 16.68 22.04 -5.59
CA ARG A 266 16.51 21.45 -6.93
C ARG A 266 15.83 22.38 -7.95
N ASN A 267 14.99 23.30 -7.49
CA ASN A 267 14.42 24.35 -8.34
C ASN A 267 15.48 25.42 -8.67
N ALA A 268 16.26 25.83 -7.67
CA ALA A 268 17.35 26.76 -7.84
C ALA A 268 18.40 26.29 -8.85
N ASP A 269 18.78 25.02 -8.79
CA ASP A 269 19.74 24.39 -9.71
C ASP A 269 19.26 24.42 -11.16
N LYS A 270 17.94 24.56 -11.36
CA LYS A 270 17.29 24.70 -12.67
C LYS A 270 17.03 26.16 -13.06
N GLY A 271 17.57 27.12 -12.33
CA GLY A 271 17.42 28.55 -12.61
C GLY A 271 16.19 29.20 -11.95
N TYR A 272 15.39 28.46 -11.18
CA TYR A 272 14.25 29.01 -10.43
C TYR A 272 14.68 29.35 -9.01
N GLY A 273 15.36 30.50 -8.88
CA GLY A 273 15.96 30.92 -7.62
C GLY A 273 14.97 31.34 -6.53
N ASP A 274 13.84 31.93 -6.92
CA ASP A 274 12.80 32.40 -6.01
C ASP A 274 11.65 31.39 -5.96
N VAL A 275 11.49 30.71 -4.82
CA VAL A 275 10.50 29.63 -4.66
C VAL A 275 9.79 29.76 -3.32
N ALA A 276 8.47 29.60 -3.33
CA ALA A 276 7.66 29.44 -2.12
C ALA A 276 6.85 28.15 -2.26
N ILE A 277 7.19 27.13 -1.46
CA ILE A 277 6.57 25.81 -1.53
C ILE A 277 6.10 25.34 -0.14
N PHE A 278 5.03 24.56 -0.10
CA PHE A 278 4.49 24.02 1.13
C PHE A 278 4.01 22.58 0.96
N GLU A 279 3.91 21.85 2.06
CA GLU A 279 3.30 20.53 2.11
C GLU A 279 2.42 20.43 3.37
N VAL A 280 1.28 19.74 3.28
CA VAL A 280 0.48 19.38 4.47
C VAL A 280 0.28 17.87 4.52
N SER A 281 1.10 17.20 5.33
CA SER A 281 1.26 15.75 5.28
C SER A 281 1.71 15.18 6.63
N GLY A 282 2.02 13.88 6.64
CA GLY A 282 2.47 13.15 7.81
C GLY A 282 3.97 13.33 8.09
N THR A 283 4.32 13.41 9.38
CA THR A 283 5.68 13.16 9.89
C THR A 283 5.62 12.10 10.99
N TYR A 284 6.78 11.53 11.35
CA TYR A 284 6.85 10.35 12.20
C TYR A 284 7.84 10.56 13.35
N GLU A 285 7.34 10.45 14.57
CA GLU A 285 8.13 10.57 15.81
C GLU A 285 8.52 9.18 16.37
N ASN A 286 7.72 8.15 16.08
CA ASN A 286 7.98 6.75 16.45
C ASN A 286 7.20 5.76 15.56
N ASP A 287 7.37 4.46 15.79
CA ASP A 287 6.76 3.36 15.02
C ASP A 287 5.32 3.01 15.43
N ARG A 288 4.67 3.85 16.24
CA ARG A 288 3.30 3.67 16.75
C ARG A 288 2.34 4.68 16.12
N PRO A 289 1.03 4.37 16.05
CA PRO A 289 0.02 5.27 15.48
C PRO A 289 0.01 6.68 16.10
N GLU A 290 0.25 6.78 17.41
CA GLU A 290 0.31 8.05 18.14
C GLU A 290 1.54 8.91 17.80
N GLY A 291 2.61 8.29 17.26
CA GLY A 291 3.80 9.00 16.79
C GLY A 291 3.63 9.63 15.41
N GLN A 292 2.51 9.38 14.72
CA GLN A 292 2.25 10.02 13.44
C GLN A 292 1.61 11.39 13.66
N ARG A 293 2.27 12.43 13.16
CA ARG A 293 1.78 13.81 13.23
C ARG A 293 1.15 14.25 11.92
N ARG A 294 0.22 15.21 11.99
CA ARG A 294 -0.24 15.96 10.80
C ARG A 294 0.34 17.36 10.83
N VAL A 295 1.23 17.65 9.89
CA VAL A 295 2.00 18.89 9.86
C VAL A 295 1.68 19.68 8.60
N ALA A 296 1.56 20.99 8.73
CA ALA A 296 1.61 21.94 7.62
C ALA A 296 2.97 22.65 7.67
N GLY A 297 3.83 22.36 6.69
CA GLY A 297 5.17 22.92 6.60
C GLY A 297 5.34 23.73 5.32
N GLY A 298 6.19 24.74 5.36
CA GLY A 298 6.44 25.58 4.19
C GLY A 298 7.79 26.26 4.24
N ILE A 299 8.33 26.53 3.05
CA ILE A 299 9.63 27.16 2.84
C ILE A 299 9.50 28.24 1.79
N ARG A 300 10.14 29.37 2.05
CA ARG A 300 10.40 30.41 1.06
C ARG A 300 11.90 30.55 0.84
N ARG A 301 12.28 30.77 -0.41
CA ARG A 301 13.67 30.92 -0.86
C ARG A 301 13.84 32.21 -1.66
N GLY A 302 15.02 32.80 -1.53
CA GLY A 302 15.44 33.96 -2.31
C GLY A 302 14.63 35.17 -1.89
N SER A 303 13.86 35.72 -2.81
CA SER A 303 12.99 36.88 -2.64
C SER A 303 11.50 36.55 -2.79
N ALA A 304 11.13 35.26 -2.75
CA ALA A 304 9.75 34.78 -2.90
C ALA A 304 8.86 35.07 -1.67
N SER A 305 8.67 36.35 -1.36
CA SER A 305 7.78 36.84 -0.29
C SER A 305 6.32 36.89 -0.75
N LEU A 306 5.40 37.20 0.17
CA LEU A 306 3.99 37.45 -0.16
C LEU A 306 3.81 38.63 -1.13
N SER A 307 4.73 39.61 -1.10
CA SER A 307 4.71 40.79 -1.97
C SER A 307 5.21 40.53 -3.40
N GLY A 308 5.62 39.29 -3.70
CA GLY A 308 6.13 38.86 -5.01
C GLY A 308 7.63 38.57 -5.01
N ALA A 309 8.06 37.85 -6.04
CA ALA A 309 9.44 37.41 -6.25
C ALA A 309 10.22 38.34 -7.20
N GLY A 310 11.55 38.32 -7.09
CA GLY A 310 12.47 39.03 -7.96
C GLY A 310 12.48 40.55 -7.78
N ARG A 311 13.48 41.19 -8.38
CA ARG A 311 13.60 42.67 -8.45
C ARG A 311 12.81 43.17 -9.66
N MET A 312 11.49 43.32 -9.53
CA MET A 312 10.67 43.94 -10.56
C MET A 312 10.31 45.38 -10.17
N TRP A 313 10.14 46.26 -11.15
CA TRP A 313 9.75 47.64 -10.87
C TRP A 313 8.38 47.71 -10.17
N SER A 314 7.47 46.80 -10.53
CA SER A 314 6.08 46.74 -10.06
C SER A 314 5.93 46.26 -8.62
N ASN A 315 6.94 45.60 -8.04
CA ASN A 315 6.94 45.14 -6.66
C ASN A 315 7.95 45.86 -5.75
N ALA A 316 8.78 46.77 -6.30
CA ALA A 316 9.77 47.55 -5.54
C ALA A 316 9.17 48.34 -4.36
N ALA A 317 8.00 48.97 -4.54
CA ALA A 317 7.31 49.70 -3.48
C ALA A 317 6.66 48.81 -2.40
N LYS A 318 6.48 47.51 -2.69
CA LYS A 318 5.84 46.52 -1.79
C LYS A 318 6.86 45.59 -1.12
N GLY A 319 8.15 45.81 -1.34
CA GLY A 319 9.24 44.98 -0.80
C GLY A 319 9.66 43.80 -1.68
N GLY A 320 9.18 43.71 -2.92
CA GLY A 320 9.62 42.69 -3.88
C GLY A 320 11.11 42.81 -4.20
N GLY A 321 11.80 41.68 -4.19
CA GLY A 321 13.25 41.61 -4.38
C GLY A 321 14.08 41.74 -3.10
N LYS A 322 13.45 42.00 -1.94
CA LYS A 322 14.09 41.81 -0.62
C LYS A 322 14.23 40.30 -0.37
N PRO A 323 15.37 39.82 0.17
CA PRO A 323 15.48 38.45 0.64
C PRO A 323 14.41 38.12 1.68
N VAL A 324 13.89 36.90 1.62
CA VAL A 324 12.93 36.36 2.59
C VAL A 324 13.58 36.33 3.98
N ASP A 325 12.77 36.56 5.00
CA ASP A 325 13.23 36.60 6.39
C ASP A 325 12.30 35.85 7.35
N VAL A 326 12.69 35.78 8.62
CA VAL A 326 11.92 35.12 9.68
C VAL A 326 10.45 35.57 9.77
N PHE A 327 10.11 36.81 9.38
CA PHE A 327 8.75 37.32 9.45
C PHE A 327 7.86 36.78 8.32
N ASP A 328 8.43 36.43 7.17
CA ASP A 328 7.69 35.75 6.10
C ASP A 328 7.23 34.36 6.58
N ALA A 329 8.14 33.57 7.14
CA ALA A 329 7.83 32.26 7.70
C ALA A 329 6.82 32.34 8.86
N LYS A 330 6.99 33.33 9.75
CA LYS A 330 6.04 33.60 10.83
C LYS A 330 4.64 33.90 10.31
N ALA A 331 4.52 34.74 9.28
CA ALA A 331 3.25 35.13 8.72
C ALA A 331 2.51 33.95 8.07
N ASP A 332 3.23 33.06 7.38
CA ASP A 332 2.65 31.85 6.81
C ASP A 332 2.19 30.87 7.90
N ALA A 333 3.00 30.65 8.94
CA ALA A 333 2.65 29.79 10.07
C ALA A 333 1.40 30.27 10.81
N LEU A 334 1.31 31.58 11.09
CA LEU A 334 0.13 32.17 11.74
C LEU A 334 -1.12 32.08 10.85
N ALA A 335 -0.98 32.23 9.53
CA ALA A 335 -2.09 32.08 8.60
C ALA A 335 -2.66 30.64 8.59
N VAL A 336 -1.81 29.62 8.75
CA VAL A 336 -2.26 28.23 8.91
C VAL A 336 -3.08 28.07 10.19
N ILE A 337 -2.59 28.60 11.31
CA ILE A 337 -3.26 28.51 12.62
C ILE A 337 -4.62 29.23 12.59
N GLU A 338 -4.66 30.42 12.00
CA GLU A 338 -5.87 31.19 11.81
C GLU A 338 -6.89 30.44 10.94
N ALA A 339 -6.45 29.89 9.80
CA ALA A 339 -7.31 29.11 8.91
C ALA A 339 -7.85 27.83 9.55
N CYS A 340 -7.13 27.26 10.52
CA CYS A 340 -7.57 26.12 11.31
C CYS A 340 -8.57 26.49 12.42
N GLY A 341 -8.91 27.78 12.54
CA GLY A 341 -9.97 28.30 13.40
C GLY A 341 -9.56 28.52 14.86
N LEU A 342 -8.26 28.64 15.14
CA LEU A 342 -7.81 28.93 16.51
C LEU A 342 -7.98 30.41 16.83
N PRO A 343 -8.39 30.76 18.07
CA PRO A 343 -8.42 32.16 18.50
C PRO A 343 -7.01 32.74 18.55
N MET A 344 -6.68 33.65 17.65
CA MET A 344 -5.34 34.25 17.55
C MET A 344 -4.89 34.99 18.81
N ALA A 345 -5.84 35.49 19.62
CA ALA A 345 -5.57 36.10 20.91
C ALA A 345 -4.90 35.16 21.94
N ASN A 346 -5.03 33.85 21.75
CA ASN A 346 -4.45 32.84 22.65
C ASN A 346 -3.06 32.34 22.18
N ILE A 347 -2.60 32.82 21.03
CA ILE A 347 -1.33 32.38 20.45
C ILE A 347 -0.19 33.21 21.03
N GLN A 348 0.83 32.51 21.51
CA GLN A 348 2.02 33.10 22.10
C GLN A 348 3.24 32.68 21.28
N ILE A 349 4.22 33.59 21.20
CA ILE A 349 5.48 33.33 20.52
C ILE A 349 6.58 33.43 21.55
N GLU A 350 7.33 32.35 21.69
CA GLU A 350 8.51 32.27 22.53
C GLU A 350 9.76 32.28 21.65
N GLN A 351 10.84 32.91 22.14
CA GLN A 351 12.11 32.91 21.44
C GLN A 351 12.72 31.51 21.44
N GLY A 352 13.43 31.19 20.35
CA GLY A 352 14.06 29.89 20.17
C GLY A 352 13.16 28.88 19.46
N GLY A 353 13.76 27.74 19.16
CA GLY A 353 13.15 26.64 18.41
C GLY A 353 14.17 25.52 18.22
N PRO A 354 13.86 24.52 17.39
CA PRO A 354 14.79 23.44 17.07
C PRO A 354 16.12 23.93 16.50
N GLU A 355 17.18 23.13 16.68
CA GLU A 355 18.57 23.48 16.33
C GLU A 355 18.81 23.70 14.83
N TRP A 356 17.92 23.19 13.97
CA TRP A 356 17.98 23.43 12.53
C TRP A 356 17.56 24.85 12.12
N TYR A 357 17.06 25.65 13.06
CA TYR A 357 16.84 27.08 12.87
C TYR A 357 17.94 27.92 13.51
N HIS A 358 18.13 29.12 12.99
CA HIS A 358 19.07 30.08 13.54
C HIS A 358 18.60 30.56 14.94
N PRO A 359 19.46 30.52 15.98
CA PRO A 359 19.05 30.71 17.39
C PRO A 359 18.48 32.11 17.67
N GLY A 360 18.96 33.14 16.98
CA GLY A 360 18.45 34.52 17.09
C GLY A 360 17.35 34.89 16.10
N ARG A 361 16.97 33.98 15.18
CA ARG A 361 16.03 34.26 14.08
C ARG A 361 15.02 33.12 13.94
N SER A 362 14.49 32.66 15.07
CA SER A 362 13.47 31.62 15.15
C SER A 362 12.49 31.89 16.28
N GLY A 363 11.33 31.23 16.22
CA GLY A 363 10.34 31.28 17.28
C GLY A 363 9.53 29.99 17.38
N THR A 364 9.10 29.71 18.61
CA THR A 364 8.19 28.62 18.94
C THR A 364 6.79 29.17 19.11
N ILE A 365 5.83 28.60 18.39
CA ILE A 365 4.42 28.98 18.48
C ILE A 365 3.74 28.11 19.52
N LYS A 366 3.18 28.72 20.55
CA LYS A 366 2.50 28.04 21.66
C LYS A 366 1.07 28.52 21.84
N MET A 367 0.26 27.68 22.47
CA MET A 367 -1.04 28.06 23.02
C MET A 367 -1.08 27.66 24.50
N GLY A 368 -0.86 28.65 25.37
CA GLY A 368 -0.57 28.41 26.78
C GLY A 368 0.79 27.73 26.99
N PRO A 369 1.08 27.25 28.21
CA PRO A 369 2.44 26.84 28.58
C PRO A 369 2.86 25.46 28.04
N LYS A 370 1.90 24.58 27.72
CA LYS A 370 2.17 23.16 27.37
C LYS A 370 2.01 22.83 25.89
N VAL A 371 1.14 23.53 25.17
CA VAL A 371 0.78 23.15 23.79
C VAL A 371 1.69 23.89 22.83
N VAL A 372 2.62 23.16 22.22
CA VAL A 372 3.41 23.65 21.08
C VAL A 372 2.62 23.38 19.80
N LEU A 373 2.34 24.45 19.07
CA LEU A 373 1.62 24.41 17.80
C LEU A 373 2.56 24.36 16.59
N GLY A 374 3.84 24.69 16.76
CA GLY A 374 4.79 24.68 15.66
C GLY A 374 5.99 25.59 15.89
N TYR A 375 6.80 25.71 14.85
CA TYR A 375 8.03 26.49 14.83
C TYR A 375 8.14 27.27 13.51
N PHE A 376 8.86 28.38 13.54
CA PHE A 376 9.24 29.12 12.33
C PHE A 376 10.62 29.74 12.51
N GLY A 377 11.33 29.99 11.42
CA GLY A 377 12.64 30.62 11.49
C GLY A 377 13.35 30.72 10.15
N GLU A 378 14.47 31.44 10.17
CA GLU A 378 15.53 31.27 9.19
C GLU A 378 16.36 30.03 9.55
N PHE A 379 16.77 29.26 8.55
CA PHE A 379 17.51 28.01 8.80
C PHE A 379 18.93 28.29 9.29
N HIS A 380 19.47 27.38 10.13
CA HIS A 380 20.84 27.46 10.58
C HIS A 380 21.81 27.23 9.40
N PRO A 381 22.90 28.01 9.24
CA PRO A 381 23.85 27.84 8.13
C PRO A 381 24.42 26.42 8.02
N LEU A 382 24.79 25.81 9.15
CA LEU A 382 25.29 24.42 9.17
C LEU A 382 24.25 23.39 8.69
N THR A 383 22.95 23.62 8.95
CA THR A 383 21.90 22.74 8.44
C THR A 383 21.75 22.86 6.92
N LEU A 384 21.83 24.09 6.40
CA LEU A 384 21.79 24.33 4.96
C LEU A 384 23.01 23.73 4.27
N GLU A 385 24.21 23.91 4.83
CA GLU A 385 25.46 23.34 4.32
C GLU A 385 25.41 21.80 4.31
N ALA A 386 24.94 21.17 5.38
CA ALA A 386 24.80 19.72 5.45
C ALA A 386 23.80 19.13 4.45
N LEU A 387 22.85 19.93 3.94
CA LEU A 387 21.91 19.54 2.90
C LEU A 387 22.34 19.98 1.48
N ASP A 388 23.50 20.62 1.33
CA ASP A 388 23.95 21.27 0.09
C ASP A 388 22.92 22.29 -0.45
N VAL A 389 22.29 23.04 0.46
CA VAL A 389 21.30 24.07 0.14
C VAL A 389 21.90 25.46 0.34
N SER A 390 21.67 26.34 -0.63
CA SER A 390 22.19 27.72 -0.59
C SER A 390 21.12 28.76 -0.84
N GLY A 391 21.37 29.97 -0.32
CA GLY A 391 20.51 31.14 -0.49
C GLY A 391 19.88 31.63 0.82
N ALA A 392 19.03 32.66 0.71
CA ALA A 392 18.18 33.08 1.83
C ALA A 392 16.98 32.14 1.90
N LEU A 393 16.82 31.41 3.01
CA LEU A 393 15.68 30.52 3.25
C LEU A 393 15.09 30.75 4.63
N CYS A 394 13.78 30.81 4.68
CA CYS A 394 13.00 30.76 5.92
C CYS A 394 11.89 29.72 5.77
N GLY A 395 11.49 29.11 6.87
CA GLY A 395 10.45 28.10 6.87
C GLY A 395 9.74 27.95 8.19
N PHE A 396 8.69 27.15 8.17
CA PHE A 396 7.86 26.86 9.33
C PHE A 396 7.31 25.44 9.27
N GLU A 397 6.90 24.94 10.44
CA GLU A 397 6.06 23.76 10.59
C GLU A 397 4.99 24.04 11.64
N VAL A 398 3.75 23.71 11.32
CA VAL A 398 2.59 23.82 12.22
C VAL A 398 1.95 22.45 12.40
N TYR A 399 1.86 22.01 13.65
CA TYR A 399 1.22 20.77 14.07
C TYR A 399 -0.30 20.92 14.11
N VAL A 400 -0.95 20.50 13.03
CA VAL A 400 -2.40 20.66 12.84
C VAL A 400 -3.21 19.80 13.81
N ASP A 401 -2.63 18.67 14.21
CA ASP A 401 -3.18 17.71 15.18
C ASP A 401 -3.03 18.15 16.65
N ALA A 402 -2.02 18.97 16.98
CA ALA A 402 -1.81 19.52 18.32
C ALA A 402 -2.86 20.58 18.71
N MET A 403 -3.60 21.08 17.72
CA MET A 403 -4.62 22.10 17.91
C MET A 403 -5.84 21.53 18.65
N PRO A 404 -6.25 22.09 19.81
CA PRO A 404 -7.42 21.60 20.53
C PRO A 404 -8.68 21.75 19.67
N GLU A 405 -9.63 20.83 19.81
CA GLU A 405 -10.94 21.02 19.20
C GLU A 405 -11.71 22.14 19.92
N ALA A 406 -12.49 22.91 19.16
CA ALA A 406 -13.35 23.92 19.74
C ALA A 406 -14.38 23.24 20.65
N LYS A 407 -14.53 23.74 21.88
CA LYS A 407 -15.60 23.28 22.78
C LYS A 407 -16.94 23.45 22.08
N ARG A 408 -17.76 22.39 22.03
CA ARG A 408 -19.12 22.46 21.48
C ARG A 408 -19.88 23.57 22.19
N LYS A 409 -20.24 24.64 21.47
CA LYS A 409 -21.20 25.62 21.99
C LYS A 409 -22.57 24.93 22.00
N ALA A 410 -23.28 25.01 23.12
CA ALA A 410 -24.65 24.50 23.21
C ALA A 410 -25.49 25.17 22.11
N THR A 411 -25.97 24.37 21.16
CA THR A 411 -26.90 24.84 20.13
C THR A 411 -28.31 24.90 20.71
N ARG A 412 -29.05 25.97 20.42
CA ARG A 412 -30.50 26.09 20.73
C ARG A 412 -31.38 25.17 19.87
N THR A 413 -30.79 24.48 18.90
CA THR A 413 -31.49 23.55 18.01
C THR A 413 -31.93 22.32 18.79
N LYS A 414 -33.25 22.08 18.83
CA LYS A 414 -33.81 20.86 19.42
C LYS A 414 -33.23 19.63 18.70
N PRO A 415 -32.94 18.53 19.42
CA PRO A 415 -32.52 17.29 18.79
C PRO A 415 -33.59 16.79 17.82
N ALA A 416 -33.18 15.93 16.89
CA ALA A 416 -34.13 15.25 16.00
C ALA A 416 -35.20 14.54 16.84
N LEU A 417 -36.46 14.65 16.42
CA LEU A 417 -37.55 13.92 17.05
C LEU A 417 -37.31 12.43 16.78
N GLU A 418 -37.08 11.63 17.82
CA GLU A 418 -37.22 10.18 17.70
C GLU A 418 -38.73 9.89 17.64
N LEU A 419 -39.19 9.40 16.49
CA LEU A 419 -40.58 8.96 16.27
C LEU A 419 -40.69 7.46 16.50
#